data_AF-A0A7R8WQ51-F1
#
_entry.id   AF-A0A7R8WQ51-F1
#
_cell.length_a   1.000
_cell.length_b   1.000
_cell.length_c   1.000
_cell.angle_alpha   90.00
_cell.angle_beta   90.00
_cell.angle_gamma   90.00
#
_symmetry.space_group_name_H-M   'P 1'
#
loop_
_entity.id
_entity.type
_entity.pdbx_description
1 polymer ?
#
loop_
_entity_poly.entity_id
_entity_poly.type
_entity_poly.pdbx_seq_one_letter_code
_entity_poly.pdbx_strand_id
1 'polypeptide(L)'
;MSEYRDIARYLTPRRGRFIHTDRNKGGNRQHSILDSTGTYALHILQAGMMSGATSPARPWFRLAIPDKDLMDYGPVKIWLNDVTLIMRDIFARSNTYRTLPGMYRELGAFGTAADFVDNNFDNVIHHHAMTIGEYRMSTDDLGYVDTLYRKFDMTVAQVVRKFGYENCSMRTRNLWDNFNYDAWVTIVHATEPRRERNPKKRDAVNMPFSSCYFEEGTEEQGKPFLSESGFEEFPFLVPRWDVIGGDIMGSGPGSEALGDLQQLQHEQMRKGQGIDFQTRPPMQANGQMKGNEANMLPGGVTYFEQAGQGVGLSPAFQSSLRLDYLLQDIEDVRKRIKQCFHSDLFLMLANDNRSNITAREIAERHEE
;
A
#
# COMPACT_ATOMS: atom_id res chain seq x y z
N MET A 1 -0.53 -8.02 -12.63
CA MET A 1 -1.13 -8.51 -11.36
C MET A 1 -0.18 -9.38 -10.53
N SER A 2 0.74 -10.15 -11.14
CA SER A 2 1.78 -10.90 -10.41
C SER A 2 2.70 -9.96 -9.62
N GLU A 3 3.19 -8.90 -10.26
CA GLU A 3 4.10 -7.93 -9.65
C GLU A 3 3.57 -7.32 -8.35
N TYR A 4 2.34 -6.80 -8.33
CA TYR A 4 1.75 -6.26 -7.09
C TYR A 4 1.67 -7.29 -5.95
N ARG A 5 1.51 -8.58 -6.27
CA ARG A 5 1.54 -9.65 -5.25
C ARG A 5 2.96 -9.87 -4.72
N ASP A 6 3.97 -9.77 -5.57
CA ASP A 6 5.37 -9.90 -5.17
C ASP A 6 5.82 -8.69 -4.35
N ILE A 7 5.43 -7.47 -4.74
CA ILE A 7 5.62 -6.27 -3.93
C ILE A 7 4.93 -6.42 -2.57
N ALA A 8 3.67 -6.84 -2.55
CA ALA A 8 2.99 -7.11 -1.28
C ALA A 8 3.78 -8.13 -0.44
N ARG A 9 4.24 -9.23 -1.03
CA ARG A 9 4.99 -10.29 -0.34
C ARG A 9 6.32 -9.83 0.25
N TYR A 10 7.12 -9.04 -0.49
CA TYR A 10 8.49 -8.70 -0.10
C TYR A 10 8.66 -7.31 0.51
N LEU A 11 7.67 -6.42 0.38
CA LEU A 11 7.74 -5.04 0.88
C LEU A 11 6.70 -4.75 1.98
N THR A 12 5.43 -5.11 1.74
CA THR A 12 4.31 -4.73 2.62
C THR A 12 3.19 -5.79 2.71
N PRO A 13 3.40 -6.92 3.41
CA PRO A 13 2.53 -8.11 3.31
C PRO A 13 1.10 -7.98 3.84
N ARG A 14 0.82 -6.90 4.55
CA ARG A 14 -0.54 -6.57 5.04
C ARG A 14 -1.32 -5.65 4.10
N ARG A 15 -0.69 -5.14 3.04
CA ARG A 15 -1.32 -4.34 2.00
C ARG A 15 -1.54 -5.20 0.75
N GLY A 16 -2.41 -4.73 -0.13
CA GLY A 16 -2.91 -5.48 -1.25
C GLY A 16 -4.03 -6.43 -0.85
N ARG A 17 -5.12 -6.41 -1.60
CA ARG A 17 -6.25 -7.35 -1.47
C ARG A 17 -6.57 -7.92 -2.84
N PHE A 18 -5.92 -9.04 -3.17
CA PHE A 18 -6.08 -9.70 -4.46
C PHE A 18 -7.16 -10.79 -4.46
N ILE A 19 -7.65 -11.16 -3.29
CA ILE A 19 -8.74 -12.12 -3.07
C ILE A 19 -9.71 -11.47 -2.08
N HIS A 20 -10.98 -11.38 -2.43
CA HIS A 20 -12.00 -10.70 -1.62
C HIS A 20 -12.14 -11.32 -0.21
N THR A 21 -12.02 -12.64 -0.09
CA THR A 21 -12.11 -13.38 1.18
C THR A 21 -10.87 -13.26 2.08
N ASP A 22 -9.85 -12.50 1.69
CA ASP A 22 -8.59 -12.38 2.43
C ASP A 22 -8.64 -11.25 3.49
N ARG A 23 -9.76 -11.12 4.19
CA ARG A 23 -10.00 -10.13 5.26
C ARG A 23 -10.05 -10.79 6.63
N ASN A 24 -9.53 -10.08 7.64
CA ASN A 24 -9.49 -10.52 9.04
C ASN A 24 -8.88 -11.92 9.29
N LYS A 25 -8.13 -12.46 8.31
CA LYS A 25 -7.30 -13.64 8.52
C LYS A 25 -6.08 -13.20 9.31
N GLY A 26 -6.13 -13.37 10.63
CA GLY A 26 -5.03 -13.08 11.58
C GLY A 26 -3.79 -13.97 11.40
N GLY A 27 -3.63 -14.61 10.24
CA GLY A 27 -2.47 -15.43 9.90
C GLY A 27 -1.21 -14.57 9.75
N ASN A 28 -0.06 -15.20 9.97
CA ASN A 28 1.21 -14.55 9.77
C ASN A 28 1.48 -14.34 8.27
N ARG A 29 1.35 -13.09 7.80
CA ARG A 29 1.65 -12.71 6.41
C ARG A 29 3.11 -12.29 6.21
N GLN A 30 3.90 -12.17 7.28
CA GLN A 30 5.25 -11.58 7.24
C GLN A 30 6.37 -12.62 6.95
N HIS A 31 6.04 -13.90 6.73
CA HIS A 31 7.04 -14.98 6.61
C HIS A 31 8.10 -14.79 5.51
N SER A 32 7.81 -14.00 4.47
CA SER A 32 8.73 -13.80 3.35
C SER A 32 9.76 -12.68 3.58
N ILE A 33 9.63 -11.90 4.65
CA ILE A 33 10.54 -10.79 4.96
C ILE A 33 11.45 -11.22 6.12
N LEU A 34 12.69 -11.56 5.77
CA LEU A 34 13.80 -11.82 6.69
C LEU A 34 14.53 -10.53 7.07
N ASP A 35 14.64 -9.58 6.13
CA ASP A 35 15.23 -8.26 6.34
C ASP A 35 14.23 -7.15 5.99
N SER A 36 13.96 -6.29 6.97
CA SER A 36 12.95 -5.25 6.91
C SER A 36 13.43 -3.92 6.31
N THR A 37 14.63 -3.87 5.71
CA THR A 37 15.20 -2.62 5.16
C THR A 37 14.26 -1.94 4.18
N GLY A 38 13.66 -2.69 3.24
CA GLY A 38 12.68 -2.14 2.30
C GLY A 38 11.41 -1.61 2.98
N THR A 39 10.87 -2.36 3.94
CA THR A 39 9.68 -1.92 4.70
C THR A 39 9.95 -0.61 5.45
N TYR A 40 11.14 -0.46 6.04
CA TYR A 40 11.55 0.75 6.73
C TYR A 40 11.76 1.92 5.76
N ALA A 41 12.41 1.68 4.62
CA ALA A 41 12.60 2.67 3.56
C ALA A 41 11.25 3.21 3.05
N LEU A 42 10.25 2.35 2.87
CA LEU A 42 8.89 2.75 2.52
C LEU A 42 8.23 3.61 3.62
N HIS A 43 8.50 3.36 4.91
CA HIS A 43 7.98 4.21 6.00
C HIS A 43 8.65 5.58 6.02
N ILE A 44 9.94 5.65 5.70
CA ILE A 44 10.65 6.92 5.55
C ILE A 44 10.02 7.72 4.40
N LEU A 45 9.81 7.11 3.23
CA LEU A 45 9.14 7.76 2.11
C LEU A 45 7.75 8.28 2.52
N GLN A 46 6.96 7.44 3.18
CA GLN A 46 5.63 7.81 3.67
C GLN A 46 5.68 9.05 4.59
N ALA A 47 6.58 9.04 5.58
CA ALA A 47 6.73 10.13 6.53
C ALA A 47 7.22 11.40 5.84
N GLY A 48 8.20 11.27 4.94
CA GLY A 48 8.77 12.36 4.17
C GLY A 48 7.74 13.04 3.27
N MET A 49 6.93 12.26 2.55
CA MET A 49 5.82 12.76 1.74
C MET A 49 4.77 13.47 2.58
N MET A 50 4.40 12.90 3.74
CA MET A 50 3.46 13.54 4.66
C MET A 50 4.00 14.87 5.20
N SER A 51 5.27 14.93 5.59
CA SER A 51 5.88 16.17 6.09
C SER A 51 6.08 17.23 5.01
N GLY A 52 6.41 16.80 3.78
CA GLY A 52 6.75 17.69 2.68
C GLY A 52 5.53 18.19 1.90
N ALA A 53 4.56 17.33 1.64
CA ALA A 53 3.44 17.65 0.75
C ALA A 53 2.17 18.13 1.49
N THR A 54 1.83 17.52 2.62
CA THR A 54 0.51 17.72 3.26
C THR A 54 0.57 17.80 4.79
N SER A 55 1.65 18.39 5.31
CA SER A 55 1.86 18.50 6.76
C SER A 55 0.77 19.36 7.42
N PRO A 56 0.00 18.85 8.40
CA PRO A 56 -1.01 19.65 9.09
C PRO A 56 -0.39 20.77 9.93
N ALA A 57 0.88 20.64 10.32
CA ALA A 57 1.59 21.59 11.17
C ALA A 57 1.92 22.91 10.47
N ARG A 58 1.92 22.95 9.13
CA ARG A 58 2.25 24.13 8.33
C ARG A 58 1.21 24.34 7.22
N PRO A 59 0.90 25.58 6.80
CA PRO A 59 0.08 25.80 5.61
C PRO A 59 0.75 25.14 4.39
N TRP A 60 0.08 24.16 3.78
CA TRP A 60 0.60 23.41 2.63
C TRP A 60 -0.12 23.73 1.30
N PHE A 61 -1.15 24.57 1.33
CA PHE A 61 -1.78 25.13 0.14
C PHE A 61 -2.21 26.58 0.37
N ARG A 62 -2.46 27.29 -0.74
CA ARG A 62 -3.06 28.63 -0.77
C ARG A 62 -4.04 28.72 -1.93
N LEU A 63 -5.14 29.43 -1.74
CA LEU A 63 -6.03 29.78 -2.84
C LEU A 63 -5.52 31.04 -3.54
N ALA A 64 -5.56 31.04 -4.86
CA ALA A 64 -5.17 32.16 -5.70
C ALA A 64 -6.03 32.18 -6.96
N ILE A 65 -6.16 33.37 -7.55
CA ILE A 65 -6.88 33.60 -8.80
C ILE A 65 -5.85 34.02 -9.87
N PRO A 66 -6.02 33.65 -11.15
CA PRO A 66 -5.09 34.06 -12.21
C PRO A 66 -5.00 35.59 -12.42
N ASP A 67 -6.09 36.31 -12.15
CA ASP A 67 -6.18 37.76 -12.29
C ASP A 67 -5.39 38.47 -11.18
N LYS A 68 -4.32 39.17 -11.57
CA LYS A 68 -3.41 39.84 -10.64
C LYS A 68 -4.04 41.07 -9.98
N ASP A 69 -4.85 41.83 -10.70
CA ASP A 69 -5.46 43.06 -10.19
C ASP A 69 -6.49 42.70 -9.12
N LEU A 70 -7.27 41.65 -9.38
CA LEU A 70 -8.23 41.12 -8.43
C LEU A 70 -7.53 40.46 -7.23
N MET A 71 -6.41 39.79 -7.45
CA MET A 71 -5.58 39.26 -6.37
C MET A 71 -5.02 40.37 -5.49
N ASP A 72 -4.79 41.58 -6.00
CA ASP A 72 -4.33 42.73 -5.22
C ASP A 72 -5.44 43.48 -4.46
N TYR A 73 -6.68 43.25 -4.84
CA TYR A 73 -7.83 43.82 -4.17
C TYR A 73 -8.00 43.25 -2.76
N GLY A 74 -7.88 44.10 -1.74
CA GLY A 74 -7.88 43.73 -0.32
C GLY A 74 -9.01 42.77 0.10
N PRO A 75 -10.28 43.05 -0.24
CA PRO A 75 -11.40 42.15 0.09
C PRO A 75 -11.26 40.74 -0.49
N VAL A 76 -10.69 40.60 -1.68
CA VAL A 76 -10.48 39.27 -2.31
C VAL A 76 -9.38 38.50 -1.58
N LYS A 77 -8.28 39.17 -1.18
CA LYS A 77 -7.24 38.54 -0.35
C LYS A 77 -7.80 37.99 0.96
N ILE A 78 -8.64 38.78 1.64
CA ILE A 78 -9.27 38.38 2.90
C ILE A 78 -10.17 37.16 2.67
N TRP A 79 -11.05 37.23 1.67
CA TRP A 79 -11.95 36.13 1.35
C TRP A 79 -11.19 34.83 1.01
N LEU A 80 -10.16 34.89 0.17
CA LEU A 80 -9.34 33.71 -0.17
C LEU A 80 -8.65 33.12 1.06
N ASN A 81 -8.17 33.96 1.97
CA ASN A 81 -7.57 33.51 3.21
C ASN A 81 -8.61 32.83 4.12
N ASP A 82 -9.80 33.42 4.26
CA ASP A 82 -10.87 32.85 5.08
C ASP A 82 -11.32 31.49 4.56
N VAL A 83 -11.52 31.35 3.23
CA VAL A 83 -11.86 30.07 2.62
C VAL A 83 -10.73 29.05 2.80
N THR A 84 -9.47 29.47 2.67
CA THR A 84 -8.31 28.60 2.92
C THR A 84 -8.31 28.07 4.36
N LEU A 85 -8.61 28.91 5.34
CA LEU A 85 -8.72 28.51 6.75
C LEU A 85 -9.88 27.53 6.99
N ILE A 86 -11.04 27.76 6.38
CA ILE A 86 -12.20 26.85 6.45
C ILE A 86 -11.84 25.47 5.90
N MET A 87 -11.22 25.41 4.71
CA MET A 87 -10.79 24.15 4.11
C MET A 87 -9.80 23.40 5.01
N ARG A 88 -8.85 24.11 5.63
CA ARG A 88 -7.90 23.51 6.58
C ARG A 88 -8.57 22.97 7.84
N ASP A 89 -9.57 23.66 8.38
CA ASP A 89 -10.36 23.18 9.52
C ASP A 89 -11.12 21.90 9.15
N ILE A 90 -11.75 21.87 7.96
CA ILE A 90 -12.44 20.68 7.45
C ILE A 90 -11.47 19.49 7.35
N PHE A 91 -10.27 19.68 6.77
CA PHE A 91 -9.27 18.61 6.69
C PHE A 91 -8.76 18.13 8.07
N ALA A 92 -8.70 19.03 9.05
CA ALA A 92 -8.27 18.70 10.41
C ALA A 92 -9.33 17.93 11.21
N ARG A 93 -10.62 18.25 11.00
CA ARG A 93 -11.76 17.64 11.68
C ARG A 93 -12.20 16.32 11.03
N SER A 94 -11.99 16.17 9.73
CA SER A 94 -12.22 14.92 9.02
C SER A 94 -11.12 13.88 9.31
N ASN A 95 -11.06 12.81 8.51
CA ASN A 95 -9.98 11.84 8.54
C ASN A 95 -8.87 12.08 7.50
N THR A 96 -8.83 13.24 6.81
CA THR A 96 -7.85 13.53 5.75
C THR A 96 -6.41 13.22 6.18
N TYR A 97 -5.93 13.82 7.28
CA TYR A 97 -4.56 13.61 7.75
C TYR A 97 -4.28 12.22 8.34
N ARG A 98 -5.33 11.43 8.64
CA ARG A 98 -5.18 10.01 9.01
C ARG A 98 -5.06 9.11 7.78
N THR A 99 -5.70 9.51 6.69
CA THR A 99 -5.79 8.70 5.46
C THR A 99 -4.62 8.95 4.52
N LEU A 100 -4.17 10.20 4.35
CA LEU A 100 -3.08 10.57 3.43
C LEU A 100 -1.77 9.79 3.64
N PRO A 101 -1.27 9.56 4.88
CA PRO A 101 -0.10 8.70 5.08
C PRO A 101 -0.31 7.29 4.53
N GLY A 102 -1.52 6.75 4.68
CA GLY A 102 -1.88 5.45 4.12
C GLY A 102 -1.81 5.43 2.59
N MET A 103 -2.22 6.52 1.94
CA MET A 103 -2.14 6.69 0.48
C MET A 103 -0.70 6.83 0.00
N TYR A 104 0.15 7.65 0.64
CA TYR A 104 1.56 7.76 0.24
C TYR A 104 2.30 6.44 0.32
N ARG A 105 1.91 5.59 1.27
CA ARG A 105 2.45 4.23 1.37
C ARG A 105 1.96 3.30 0.26
N GLU A 106 0.70 3.40 -0.17
CA GLU A 106 0.23 2.67 -1.37
C GLU A 106 0.95 3.17 -2.62
N LEU A 107 1.10 4.50 -2.74
CA LEU A 107 1.76 5.14 -3.88
C LEU A 107 3.23 4.71 -4.00
N GLY A 108 3.99 4.77 -2.90
CA GLY A 108 5.40 4.33 -2.90
C GLY A 108 5.57 2.82 -3.08
N ALA A 109 4.60 2.01 -2.66
CA ALA A 109 4.67 0.56 -2.82
C ALA A 109 4.26 0.11 -4.22
N PHE A 110 3.13 0.59 -4.75
CA PHE A 110 2.49 0.04 -5.95
C PHE A 110 2.45 1.02 -7.12
N GLY A 111 3.02 2.22 -6.98
CA GLY A 111 3.02 3.26 -8.02
C GLY A 111 1.68 3.97 -8.20
N THR A 112 0.59 3.50 -7.57
CA THR A 112 -0.74 4.10 -7.60
C THR A 112 -1.39 3.98 -6.23
N ALA A 113 -2.06 5.04 -5.79
CA ALA A 113 -2.96 4.99 -4.64
C ALA A 113 -4.36 5.44 -5.07
N ALA A 114 -5.40 5.01 -4.36
CA ALA A 114 -6.76 5.49 -4.62
C ALA A 114 -7.52 5.70 -3.31
N ASP A 115 -8.30 6.77 -3.28
CA ASP A 115 -9.13 7.15 -2.15
C ASP A 115 -10.44 7.74 -2.66
N PHE A 116 -11.54 7.37 -2.01
CA PHE A 116 -12.87 7.89 -2.32
C PHE A 116 -13.25 8.94 -1.27
N VAL A 117 -13.51 10.16 -1.70
CA VAL A 117 -13.91 11.26 -0.83
C VAL A 117 -15.43 11.36 -0.87
N ASP A 118 -16.07 10.91 0.20
CA ASP A 118 -17.52 10.97 0.35
C ASP A 118 -17.94 12.18 1.19
N ASN A 119 -19.15 12.67 0.96
CA ASN A 119 -19.75 13.69 1.83
C ASN A 119 -20.14 13.03 3.16
N ASN A 120 -19.86 13.72 4.25
CA ASN A 120 -20.20 13.25 5.59
C ASN A 120 -20.89 14.37 6.38
N PHE A 121 -22.05 14.06 6.95
CA PHE A 121 -22.83 15.06 7.67
C PHE A 121 -22.11 15.62 8.91
N ASP A 122 -21.34 14.79 9.62
CA ASP A 122 -20.70 15.16 10.88
C ASP A 122 -19.39 15.93 10.67
N ASN A 123 -18.57 15.49 9.71
CA ASN A 123 -17.21 16.02 9.49
C ASN A 123 -17.00 16.64 8.09
N VAL A 124 -18.09 16.93 7.37
CA VAL A 124 -18.15 17.46 5.99
C VAL A 124 -17.66 16.48 4.92
N ILE A 125 -16.46 15.91 5.08
CA ILE A 125 -15.88 14.94 4.17
C ILE A 125 -15.38 13.70 4.92
N HIS A 126 -15.36 12.56 4.23
CA HIS A 126 -14.76 11.33 4.72
C HIS A 126 -13.98 10.61 3.60
N HIS A 127 -12.71 10.34 3.88
CA HIS A 127 -11.82 9.61 3.00
C HIS A 127 -11.93 8.10 3.23
N HIS A 128 -12.17 7.35 2.16
CA HIS A 128 -12.16 5.89 2.14
C HIS A 128 -10.99 5.38 1.31
N ALA A 129 -9.81 5.30 1.92
CA ALA A 129 -8.63 4.80 1.24
C ALA A 129 -8.77 3.33 0.89
N MET A 130 -8.32 3.00 -0.32
CA MET A 130 -8.33 1.66 -0.87
C MET A 130 -6.90 1.15 -1.00
N THR A 131 -6.76 -0.18 -0.99
CA THR A 131 -5.49 -0.82 -1.30
C THR A 131 -5.53 -1.48 -2.66
N ILE A 132 -4.36 -1.64 -3.29
CA ILE A 132 -4.27 -2.29 -4.60
C ILE A 132 -5.00 -3.65 -4.61
N GLY A 133 -5.69 -3.95 -5.72
CA GLY A 133 -6.50 -5.15 -5.84
C GLY A 133 -7.97 -4.95 -5.47
N GLU A 134 -8.32 -3.96 -4.66
CA GLU A 134 -9.72 -3.58 -4.41
C GLU A 134 -10.33 -2.77 -5.56
N TYR A 135 -9.52 -2.11 -6.39
CA TYR A 135 -10.01 -1.23 -7.43
C TYR A 135 -9.31 -1.45 -8.78
N ARG A 136 -9.97 -0.95 -9.83
CA ARG A 136 -9.46 -0.72 -11.19
C ARG A 136 -9.90 0.65 -11.64
N MET A 137 -9.13 1.27 -12.50
CA MET A 137 -9.43 2.60 -13.03
C MET A 137 -9.21 2.62 -14.54
N SER A 138 -9.66 3.70 -15.17
CA SER A 138 -9.34 4.05 -16.56
C SER A 138 -9.07 5.54 -16.65
N THR A 139 -8.51 5.97 -17.77
CA THR A 139 -8.30 7.38 -18.10
C THR A 139 -9.11 7.79 -19.32
N ASP A 140 -9.35 9.10 -19.43
CA ASP A 140 -9.80 9.73 -20.66
C ASP A 140 -8.68 9.78 -21.72
N ASP A 141 -8.97 10.40 -22.87
CA ASP A 141 -8.05 10.57 -23.99
C ASP A 141 -6.87 11.51 -23.69
N LEU A 142 -6.98 12.35 -22.66
CA LEU A 142 -5.92 13.22 -22.18
C LEU A 142 -5.08 12.59 -21.06
N GLY A 143 -5.45 11.38 -20.62
CA GLY A 143 -4.78 10.66 -19.56
C GLY A 143 -5.21 11.03 -18.15
N TYR A 144 -6.29 11.80 -17.97
CA TYR A 144 -6.89 12.05 -16.65
C TYR A 144 -7.72 10.85 -16.22
N VAL A 145 -7.61 10.48 -14.94
CA VAL A 145 -8.42 9.40 -14.38
C VAL A 145 -9.86 9.88 -14.23
N ASP A 146 -10.79 9.27 -14.95
CA ASP A 146 -12.20 9.65 -15.01
C ASP A 146 -13.15 8.51 -14.57
N THR A 147 -12.61 7.29 -14.46
CA THR A 147 -13.35 6.06 -14.23
C THR A 147 -12.67 5.24 -13.16
N LEU A 148 -13.41 4.79 -12.14
CA LEU A 148 -12.91 3.90 -11.10
C LEU A 148 -13.99 2.94 -10.61
N TYR A 149 -13.67 1.65 -10.66
CA TYR A 149 -14.50 0.58 -10.15
C TYR A 149 -13.81 -0.05 -8.96
N ARG A 150 -14.51 -0.20 -7.85
CA ARG A 150 -13.99 -0.82 -6.62
C ARG A 150 -14.89 -1.93 -6.12
N LYS A 151 -14.28 -2.93 -5.50
CA LYS A 151 -14.93 -4.07 -4.86
C LYS A 151 -14.54 -4.12 -3.40
N PHE A 152 -15.54 -4.17 -2.53
CA PHE A 152 -15.33 -4.23 -1.09
C PHE A 152 -16.53 -4.88 -0.40
N ASP A 153 -16.27 -5.61 0.67
CA ASP A 153 -17.34 -6.26 1.43
C ASP A 153 -17.90 -5.33 2.49
N MET A 154 -19.21 -5.43 2.68
CA MET A 154 -19.98 -4.83 3.76
C MET A 154 -20.74 -5.94 4.47
N THR A 155 -21.00 -5.78 5.77
CA THR A 155 -21.93 -6.68 6.47
C THR A 155 -23.35 -6.45 5.98
N VAL A 156 -24.22 -7.46 6.05
CA VAL A 156 -25.65 -7.34 5.72
C VAL A 156 -26.27 -6.14 6.44
N ALA A 157 -25.93 -5.92 7.71
CA ALA A 157 -26.42 -4.75 8.45
C ALA A 157 -25.95 -3.41 7.88
N GLN A 158 -24.71 -3.32 7.41
CA GLN A 158 -24.19 -2.11 6.78
C GLN A 158 -24.84 -1.86 5.42
N VAL A 159 -25.08 -2.92 4.62
CA VAL A 159 -25.74 -2.80 3.31
C VAL A 159 -27.16 -2.29 3.49
N VAL A 160 -27.95 -2.94 4.34
CA VAL A 160 -29.35 -2.55 4.59
C VAL A 160 -29.46 -1.14 5.17
N ARG A 161 -28.56 -0.74 6.10
CA ARG A 161 -28.54 0.63 6.64
C ARG A 161 -28.15 1.68 5.60
N LYS A 162 -27.23 1.36 4.69
CA LYS A 162 -26.74 2.33 3.68
C LYS A 162 -27.68 2.47 2.49
N PHE A 163 -28.21 1.37 1.98
CA PHE A 163 -28.97 1.34 0.73
C PHE A 163 -30.48 1.15 0.93
N GLY A 164 -30.91 0.76 2.13
CA GLY A 164 -32.30 0.43 2.44
C GLY A 164 -32.64 -1.02 2.10
N TYR A 165 -33.50 -1.63 2.92
CA TYR A 165 -33.91 -3.04 2.79
C TYR A 165 -34.50 -3.35 1.41
N GLU A 166 -35.35 -2.48 0.86
CA GLU A 166 -36.08 -2.70 -0.40
C GLU A 166 -35.21 -2.67 -1.66
N ASN A 167 -34.01 -2.09 -1.56
CA ASN A 167 -33.05 -2.02 -2.66
C ASN A 167 -32.06 -3.19 -2.64
N CYS A 168 -32.00 -3.95 -1.54
CA CYS A 168 -31.10 -5.09 -1.39
C CYS A 168 -31.60 -6.30 -2.20
N SER A 169 -30.68 -7.16 -2.62
CA SER A 169 -31.02 -8.42 -3.32
C SER A 169 -31.88 -9.32 -2.45
N MET A 170 -32.59 -10.28 -3.05
CA MET A 170 -33.32 -11.30 -2.31
C MET A 170 -32.39 -12.07 -1.36
N ARG A 171 -31.14 -12.33 -1.77
CA ARG A 171 -30.14 -12.98 -0.92
C ARG A 171 -29.86 -12.16 0.34
N THR A 172 -29.60 -10.86 0.20
CA THR A 172 -29.27 -9.99 1.33
C THR A 172 -30.47 -9.77 2.25
N ARG A 173 -31.67 -9.62 1.68
CA ARG A 173 -32.93 -9.57 2.45
C ARG A 173 -33.18 -10.84 3.26
N ASN A 174 -33.03 -12.01 2.63
CA ASN A 174 -33.16 -13.29 3.34
C ASN A 174 -32.15 -13.43 4.50
N LEU A 175 -30.91 -12.96 4.34
CA LEU A 175 -29.94 -12.97 5.44
C LEU A 175 -30.35 -12.03 6.57
N TRP A 176 -30.87 -10.85 6.24
CA TRP A 176 -31.39 -9.89 7.22
C TRP A 176 -32.58 -10.44 7.99
N ASP A 177 -33.55 -11.06 7.31
CA ASP A 177 -34.78 -11.60 7.93
C ASP A 177 -34.49 -12.80 8.83
N ASN A 178 -33.40 -13.53 8.54
CA ASN A 178 -32.89 -14.62 9.38
C ASN A 178 -31.92 -14.14 10.47
N PHE A 179 -31.88 -12.83 10.78
CA PHE A 179 -31.03 -12.23 11.81
C PHE A 179 -29.52 -12.42 11.61
N ASN A 180 -29.07 -12.75 10.39
CA ASN A 180 -27.67 -12.94 10.05
C ASN A 180 -27.02 -11.61 9.61
N TYR A 181 -26.97 -10.67 10.54
CA TYR A 181 -26.55 -9.29 10.29
C TYR A 181 -25.06 -9.11 9.96
N ASP A 182 -24.22 -10.02 10.46
CA ASP A 182 -22.76 -9.96 10.33
C ASP A 182 -22.23 -10.71 9.10
N ALA A 183 -23.11 -11.37 8.34
CA ALA A 183 -22.72 -12.00 7.08
C ALA A 183 -22.16 -10.96 6.10
N TRP A 184 -21.13 -11.34 5.36
CA TRP A 184 -20.48 -10.48 4.38
C TRP A 184 -21.18 -10.52 3.02
N VAL A 185 -21.33 -9.35 2.42
CA VAL A 185 -21.84 -9.15 1.06
C VAL A 185 -20.81 -8.33 0.29
N THR A 186 -20.35 -8.84 -0.86
CA THR A 186 -19.43 -8.13 -1.73
C THR A 186 -20.18 -7.07 -2.53
N ILE A 187 -19.75 -5.82 -2.40
CA ILE A 187 -20.34 -4.68 -3.08
C ILE A 187 -19.37 -4.17 -4.13
N VAL A 188 -19.89 -3.86 -5.32
CA VAL A 188 -19.18 -3.15 -6.37
C VAL A 188 -19.69 -1.72 -6.41
N HIS A 189 -18.76 -0.76 -6.42
CA HIS A 189 -19.05 0.64 -6.71
C HIS A 189 -18.36 1.03 -8.00
N ALA A 190 -19.15 1.37 -9.01
CA ALA A 190 -18.70 1.81 -10.31
C ALA A 190 -18.97 3.30 -10.47
N THR A 191 -17.93 4.04 -10.88
CA THR A 191 -18.02 5.46 -11.20
C THR A 191 -17.32 5.70 -12.52
N GLU A 192 -18.03 6.34 -13.45
CA GLU A 192 -17.56 6.65 -14.80
C GLU A 192 -18.31 7.87 -15.36
N PRO A 193 -17.79 8.56 -16.39
CA PRO A 193 -18.53 9.64 -17.04
C PRO A 193 -19.80 9.12 -17.72
N ARG A 194 -20.92 9.82 -17.54
CA ARG A 194 -22.17 9.51 -18.23
C ARG A 194 -22.11 9.96 -19.69
N ARG A 195 -22.30 9.01 -20.61
CA ARG A 195 -22.39 9.30 -22.06
C ARG A 195 -23.70 10.00 -22.43
N GLU A 196 -24.79 9.58 -21.80
CA GLU A 196 -26.12 10.13 -22.04
C GLU A 196 -26.62 10.79 -20.76
N ARG A 197 -26.73 12.14 -20.77
CA ARG A 197 -27.31 12.92 -19.68
C ARG A 197 -28.07 14.11 -20.24
N ASN A 198 -29.06 14.60 -19.49
CA ASN A 198 -29.74 15.85 -19.78
C ASN A 198 -29.23 16.97 -18.86
N PRO A 199 -28.37 17.90 -19.34
CA PRO A 199 -27.78 18.95 -18.51
C PRO A 199 -28.79 19.94 -17.91
N LYS A 200 -30.04 19.94 -18.38
CA LYS A 200 -31.10 20.79 -17.85
C LYS A 200 -31.73 20.22 -16.58
N LYS A 201 -31.54 18.94 -16.29
CA LYS A 201 -32.03 18.29 -15.07
C LYS A 201 -30.95 18.30 -13.99
N ARG A 202 -31.36 18.53 -12.75
CA ARG A 202 -30.50 18.59 -11.55
C ARG A 202 -30.69 17.40 -10.61
N ASP A 203 -31.17 16.28 -11.15
CA ASP A 203 -31.34 15.02 -10.44
C ASP A 203 -30.03 14.21 -10.46
N ALA A 204 -29.87 13.32 -9.47
CA ALA A 204 -28.65 12.54 -9.26
C ALA A 204 -28.24 11.68 -10.48
N VAL A 205 -29.23 11.25 -11.27
CA VAL A 205 -29.00 10.42 -12.47
C VAL A 205 -28.53 11.21 -13.70
N ASN A 206 -28.58 12.55 -13.67
CA ASN A 206 -28.09 13.40 -14.77
C ASN A 206 -26.79 14.16 -14.43
N MET A 207 -26.18 13.87 -13.27
CA MET A 207 -24.85 14.38 -12.94
C MET A 207 -23.78 13.82 -13.91
N PRO A 208 -22.70 14.58 -14.20
CA PRO A 208 -21.63 14.19 -15.13
C PRO A 208 -21.03 12.81 -14.89
N PHE A 209 -20.78 12.43 -13.64
CA PHE A 209 -20.23 11.12 -13.28
C PHE A 209 -21.33 10.25 -12.69
N SER A 210 -21.46 9.00 -13.14
CA SER A 210 -22.36 8.01 -12.55
C SER A 210 -21.78 7.47 -11.25
N SER A 211 -22.65 7.08 -10.33
CA SER A 211 -22.27 6.35 -9.12
C SER A 211 -23.26 5.22 -8.91
N CYS A 212 -22.84 4.01 -9.24
CA CYS A 212 -23.69 2.83 -9.20
C CYS A 212 -23.13 1.83 -8.20
N TYR A 213 -23.97 1.42 -7.24
CA TYR A 213 -23.66 0.37 -6.29
C TYR A 213 -24.47 -0.88 -6.63
N PHE A 214 -23.85 -2.05 -6.63
CA PHE A 214 -24.54 -3.32 -6.84
C PHE A 214 -23.86 -4.47 -6.07
N GLU A 215 -24.63 -5.51 -5.78
CA GLU A 215 -24.12 -6.73 -5.14
C GLU A 215 -23.47 -7.64 -6.19
N GLU A 216 -22.26 -8.12 -5.92
CA GLU A 216 -21.58 -9.04 -6.83
C GLU A 216 -22.33 -10.39 -6.92
N GLY A 217 -22.49 -10.90 -8.15
CA GLY A 217 -23.14 -12.19 -8.40
C GLY A 217 -24.66 -12.17 -8.33
N THR A 218 -25.28 -11.00 -8.37
CA THR A 218 -26.74 -10.85 -8.46
C THR A 218 -27.15 -10.53 -9.89
N GLU A 219 -27.94 -11.42 -10.51
CA GLU A 219 -28.52 -11.25 -11.86
C GLU A 219 -30.05 -11.05 -11.77
N GLU A 220 -30.53 -10.37 -10.73
CA GLU A 220 -31.97 -10.10 -10.59
C GLU A 220 -32.46 -9.18 -11.72
N GLN A 221 -33.34 -9.72 -12.57
CA GLN A 221 -33.95 -8.98 -13.67
C GLN A 221 -34.83 -7.85 -13.10
N GLY A 222 -34.49 -6.60 -13.44
CA GLY A 222 -35.32 -5.42 -13.18
C GLY A 222 -34.86 -4.47 -12.07
N LYS A 223 -33.94 -4.88 -11.17
CA LYS A 223 -33.31 -4.00 -10.17
C LYS A 223 -31.83 -4.35 -9.97
N PRO A 224 -30.94 -3.99 -10.92
CA PRO A 224 -29.53 -4.38 -10.84
C PRO A 224 -28.74 -3.57 -9.80
N PHE A 225 -29.24 -2.42 -9.33
CA PHE A 225 -28.51 -1.49 -8.47
C PHE A 225 -29.11 -1.38 -7.08
N LEU A 226 -28.25 -1.40 -6.06
CA LEU A 226 -28.54 -1.00 -4.68
C LEU A 226 -28.79 0.52 -4.59
N SER A 227 -28.07 1.29 -5.40
CA SER A 227 -28.20 2.74 -5.50
C SER A 227 -27.66 3.20 -6.84
N GLU A 228 -28.41 4.09 -7.49
CA GLU A 228 -27.95 4.84 -8.66
C GLU A 228 -27.97 6.33 -8.31
N SER A 229 -26.81 6.98 -8.41
CA SER A 229 -26.62 8.40 -8.15
C SER A 229 -25.56 8.95 -9.11
N GLY A 230 -24.99 10.11 -8.80
CA GLY A 230 -23.86 10.66 -9.51
C GLY A 230 -23.12 11.73 -8.74
N PHE A 231 -22.09 12.28 -9.38
CA PHE A 231 -21.27 13.36 -8.86
C PHE A 231 -21.06 14.44 -9.92
N GLU A 232 -21.00 15.70 -9.48
CA GLU A 232 -20.66 16.85 -10.33
C GLU A 232 -19.19 16.84 -10.75
N GLU A 233 -18.33 16.33 -9.86
CA GLU A 233 -16.89 16.18 -10.07
C GLU A 233 -16.46 14.75 -9.74
N PHE A 234 -15.37 14.30 -10.34
CA PHE A 234 -14.87 12.95 -10.08
C PHE A 234 -14.46 12.79 -8.60
N PRO A 235 -15.08 11.87 -7.82
CA PRO A 235 -15.00 11.88 -6.36
C PRO A 235 -13.79 11.10 -5.80
N PHE A 236 -12.82 10.73 -6.65
CA PHE A 236 -11.67 9.93 -6.24
C PHE A 236 -10.37 10.71 -6.36
N LEU A 237 -9.51 10.55 -5.36
CA LEU A 237 -8.12 10.96 -5.41
C LEU A 237 -7.27 9.77 -5.83
N VAL A 238 -6.69 9.83 -7.03
CA VAL A 238 -5.98 8.70 -7.63
C VAL A 238 -4.58 9.10 -8.12
N PRO A 239 -3.66 9.45 -7.20
CA PRO A 239 -2.30 9.80 -7.59
C PRO A 239 -1.59 8.59 -8.19
N ARG A 240 -0.79 8.85 -9.24
CA ARG A 240 0.12 7.92 -9.89
C ARG A 240 1.53 8.47 -9.75
N TRP A 241 2.48 7.63 -9.34
CA TRP A 241 3.84 8.05 -9.05
C TRP A 241 4.56 8.44 -10.34
N ASP A 242 4.63 7.52 -11.29
CA ASP A 242 5.05 7.77 -12.66
C ASP A 242 4.11 7.05 -13.65
N VAL A 243 3.90 7.65 -14.82
CA VAL A 243 2.98 7.14 -15.86
C VAL A 243 3.78 6.90 -17.13
N ILE A 244 3.90 5.64 -17.52
CA ILE A 244 4.70 5.22 -18.67
C ILE A 244 3.80 5.15 -19.91
N GLY A 245 3.86 6.18 -20.76
CA GLY A 245 3.12 6.20 -22.02
C GLY A 245 1.60 6.10 -21.81
N GLY A 246 0.98 5.10 -22.45
CA GLY A 246 -0.46 4.84 -22.36
C GLY A 246 -0.89 3.96 -21.18
N ASP A 247 0.00 3.66 -20.24
CA ASP A 247 -0.32 2.83 -19.09
C ASP A 247 -1.28 3.55 -18.14
N ILE A 248 -2.37 2.85 -17.80
CA ILE A 248 -3.39 3.40 -16.90
C ILE A 248 -2.85 3.47 -15.46
N MET A 249 -2.23 2.38 -15.00
CA MET A 249 -1.64 2.28 -13.67
C MET A 249 -0.25 2.91 -13.65
N GLY A 250 0.09 3.55 -12.53
CA GLY A 250 1.43 4.08 -12.34
C GLY A 250 2.45 3.03 -11.90
N SER A 251 3.72 3.30 -12.19
CA SER A 251 4.90 2.59 -11.67
C SER A 251 5.59 3.46 -10.62
N GLY A 252 6.32 2.85 -9.68
CA GLY A 252 7.01 3.62 -8.64
C GLY A 252 8.09 2.83 -7.88
N PRO A 253 8.57 3.35 -6.74
CA PRO A 253 9.75 2.85 -6.05
C PRO A 253 9.69 1.36 -5.68
N GLY A 254 8.50 0.86 -5.30
CA GLY A 254 8.33 -0.55 -4.99
C GLY A 254 8.48 -1.49 -6.18
N SER A 255 8.14 -1.03 -7.39
CA SER A 255 8.37 -1.76 -8.65
C SER A 255 9.85 -1.74 -9.01
N GLU A 256 10.50 -0.57 -8.92
CA GLU A 256 11.94 -0.42 -9.19
C GLU A 256 12.81 -1.25 -8.24
N ALA A 257 12.49 -1.22 -6.94
CA ALA A 257 13.24 -1.94 -5.91
C ALA A 257 12.90 -3.45 -5.84
N LEU A 258 11.95 -3.96 -6.63
CA LEU A 258 11.45 -5.33 -6.47
C LEU A 258 12.55 -6.39 -6.63
N GLY A 259 13.45 -6.21 -7.59
CA GLY A 259 14.59 -7.09 -7.80
C GLY A 259 15.52 -7.14 -6.59
N ASP A 260 15.89 -5.96 -6.07
CA ASP A 260 16.76 -5.82 -4.89
C ASP A 260 16.10 -6.37 -3.63
N LEU A 261 14.79 -6.17 -3.46
CA LEU A 261 14.03 -6.74 -2.34
C LEU A 261 14.10 -8.27 -2.35
N GLN A 262 13.91 -8.89 -3.52
CA GLN A 262 14.01 -10.34 -3.66
C GLN A 262 15.43 -10.86 -3.42
N GLN A 263 16.43 -10.17 -3.98
CA GLN A 263 17.84 -10.47 -3.76
C GLN A 263 18.19 -10.43 -2.26
N LEU A 264 17.79 -9.37 -1.55
CA LEU A 264 18.03 -9.20 -0.12
C LEU A 264 17.43 -10.34 0.71
N GLN A 265 16.18 -10.73 0.43
CA GLN A 265 15.58 -11.86 1.16
C GLN A 265 16.31 -13.19 0.85
N HIS A 266 16.75 -13.38 -0.40
CA HIS A 266 17.49 -14.58 -0.79
C HIS A 266 18.85 -14.67 -0.08
N GLU A 267 19.64 -13.59 -0.10
CA GLU A 267 20.94 -13.52 0.56
C GLU A 267 20.85 -13.77 2.05
N GLN A 268 19.85 -13.19 2.72
CA GLN A 268 19.67 -13.39 4.16
C GLN A 268 19.30 -14.84 4.50
N MET A 269 18.48 -15.49 3.66
CA MET A 269 18.19 -16.91 3.79
C MET A 269 19.45 -17.76 3.62
N ARG A 270 20.25 -17.52 2.57
CA ARG A 270 21.48 -18.26 2.29
C ARG A 270 22.57 -18.02 3.34
N LYS A 271 22.66 -16.81 3.87
CA LYS A 271 23.52 -16.46 5.00
C LYS A 271 23.17 -17.31 6.22
N GLY A 272 21.89 -17.39 6.57
CA GLY A 272 21.41 -18.23 7.67
C GLY A 272 21.80 -19.69 7.48
N GLN A 273 21.55 -20.25 6.30
CA GLN A 273 21.95 -21.63 5.97
C GLN A 273 23.47 -21.84 6.07
N GLY A 274 24.27 -20.87 5.61
CA GLY A 274 25.72 -20.94 5.72
C GLY A 274 26.21 -20.98 7.17
N ILE A 275 25.60 -20.17 8.04
CA ILE A 275 25.87 -20.18 9.49
C ILE A 275 25.44 -21.51 10.11
N ASP A 276 24.28 -22.04 9.73
CA ASP A 276 23.81 -23.36 10.21
C ASP A 276 24.79 -24.47 9.84
N PHE A 277 25.33 -24.48 8.62
CA PHE A 277 26.33 -25.46 8.20
C PHE A 277 27.69 -25.29 8.92
N GLN A 278 28.08 -24.06 9.25
CA GLN A 278 29.32 -23.83 10.03
C GLN A 278 29.17 -24.22 11.50
N THR A 279 28.01 -23.95 12.09
CA THR A 279 27.73 -24.24 13.51
C THR A 279 27.32 -25.69 13.75
N ARG A 280 26.66 -26.33 12.77
CA ARG A 280 26.13 -27.70 12.82
C ARG A 280 26.36 -28.42 11.49
N PRO A 281 27.62 -28.69 11.12
CA PRO A 281 27.90 -29.40 9.87
C PRO A 281 27.29 -30.81 9.89
N PRO A 282 26.77 -31.30 8.75
CA PRO A 282 26.39 -32.71 8.64
C PRO A 282 27.63 -33.58 8.83
N MET A 283 27.55 -34.53 9.74
CA MET A 283 28.68 -35.41 10.07
C MET A 283 28.58 -36.72 9.29
N GLN A 284 29.69 -37.21 8.77
CA GLN A 284 29.78 -38.59 8.26
C GLN A 284 30.22 -39.49 9.41
N ALA A 285 29.49 -40.59 9.60
CA ALA A 285 29.83 -41.64 10.55
C ALA A 285 30.06 -42.97 9.80
N ASN A 286 30.99 -43.78 10.29
CA ASN A 286 31.24 -45.11 9.73
C ASN A 286 30.01 -46.02 9.97
N GLY A 287 29.68 -46.89 9.02
CA GLY A 287 28.57 -47.83 9.11
C GLY A 287 28.63 -48.78 10.32
N GLN A 288 29.82 -49.00 10.91
CA GLN A 288 30.00 -49.75 12.16
C GLN A 288 29.49 -49.01 13.42
N MET A 289 29.25 -47.70 13.34
CA MET A 289 28.66 -46.90 14.43
C MET A 289 27.12 -46.84 14.37
N LYS A 290 26.51 -47.54 13.40
CA LYS A 290 25.05 -47.57 13.21
C LYS A 290 24.39 -48.34 14.37
N GLY A 291 23.95 -47.60 15.39
CA GLY A 291 23.33 -48.14 16.61
C GLY A 291 23.87 -47.54 17.91
N ASN A 292 25.02 -46.85 17.86
CA ASN A 292 25.56 -46.09 18.99
C ASN A 292 25.19 -44.62 18.82
N GLU A 293 24.44 -44.04 19.77
CA GLU A 293 24.08 -42.63 19.75
C GLU A 293 25.33 -41.75 19.85
N ALA A 294 25.70 -41.10 18.75
CA ALA A 294 26.73 -40.07 18.75
C ALA A 294 26.18 -38.83 19.46
N ASN A 295 26.64 -38.57 20.68
CA ASN A 295 26.21 -37.43 21.47
C ASN A 295 26.85 -36.15 20.93
N MET A 296 26.11 -35.41 20.10
CA MET A 296 26.55 -34.14 19.50
C MET A 296 26.20 -32.89 20.34
N LEU A 297 25.78 -33.07 21.61
CA LEU A 297 25.53 -31.94 22.51
C LEU A 297 26.85 -31.35 23.04
N PRO A 298 26.92 -30.02 23.29
CA PRO A 298 28.07 -29.41 23.94
C PRO A 298 28.37 -30.08 25.30
N GLY A 299 29.59 -30.63 25.45
CA GLY A 299 30.00 -31.38 26.64
C GLY A 299 29.77 -32.90 26.58
N GLY A 300 29.26 -33.44 25.47
CA GLY A 300 29.14 -34.88 25.24
C GLY A 300 30.50 -35.53 24.97
N VAL A 301 30.89 -36.52 25.78
CA VAL A 301 32.08 -37.34 25.54
C VAL A 301 31.68 -38.50 24.64
N THR A 302 32.20 -38.52 23.41
CA THR A 302 32.07 -39.67 22.50
C THR A 302 33.34 -40.50 22.61
N TYR A 303 33.24 -41.69 23.20
CA TYR A 303 34.36 -42.63 23.33
C TYR A 303 34.60 -43.33 21.98
N PHE A 304 35.82 -43.26 21.46
CA PHE A 304 36.26 -44.01 20.30
C PHE A 304 37.37 -44.99 20.72
N GLU A 305 37.24 -46.27 20.38
CA GLU A 305 38.35 -47.22 20.49
C GLU A 305 39.12 -47.24 19.18
N GLN A 306 40.40 -46.91 19.25
CA GLN A 306 41.28 -46.80 18.10
C GLN A 306 41.81 -48.17 17.68
N ALA A 307 41.24 -48.74 16.61
CA ALA A 307 41.85 -49.82 15.85
C ALA A 307 41.68 -49.56 14.34
N GLY A 308 42.70 -48.97 13.72
CA GLY A 308 42.77 -48.74 12.26
C GLY A 308 42.68 -47.26 11.84
N GLN A 309 43.51 -46.86 10.86
CA GLN A 309 43.61 -45.49 10.36
C GLN A 309 42.24 -44.93 9.92
N GLY A 310 41.80 -43.84 10.56
CA GLY A 310 40.83 -42.92 9.98
C GLY A 310 39.35 -43.10 10.33
N VAL A 311 38.99 -43.80 11.43
CA VAL A 311 37.58 -43.84 11.87
C VAL A 311 37.27 -42.63 12.76
N GLY A 312 36.96 -41.51 12.12
CA GLY A 312 36.53 -40.27 12.78
C GLY A 312 35.22 -39.74 12.22
N LEU A 313 34.49 -39.00 13.05
CA LEU A 313 33.39 -38.14 12.60
C LEU A 313 33.99 -36.94 11.87
N SER A 314 33.97 -36.95 10.54
CA SER A 314 34.39 -35.81 9.73
C SER A 314 33.17 -35.10 9.15
N PRO A 315 33.17 -33.76 9.05
CA PRO A 315 32.15 -33.03 8.32
C PRO A 315 32.01 -33.59 6.89
N ALA A 316 30.78 -33.83 6.44
CA ALA A 316 30.50 -34.34 5.11
C ALA A 316 30.95 -33.37 4.00
N PHE A 317 30.96 -32.07 4.31
CA PHE A 317 31.60 -31.03 3.54
C PHE A 317 32.06 -29.92 4.48
N GLN A 318 33.15 -29.23 4.13
CA GLN A 318 33.66 -28.09 4.90
C GLN A 318 33.16 -26.79 4.28
N SER A 319 32.16 -26.15 4.92
CA SER A 319 31.60 -24.89 4.46
C SER A 319 32.50 -23.70 4.85
N SER A 320 33.52 -23.40 4.06
CA SER A 320 34.37 -22.21 4.26
C SER A 320 33.74 -20.92 3.70
N LEU A 321 32.44 -20.72 3.93
CA LEU A 321 31.75 -19.51 3.47
C LEU A 321 32.35 -18.27 4.18
N ARG A 322 32.93 -17.37 3.39
CA ARG A 322 33.48 -16.09 3.88
C ARG A 322 32.33 -15.09 4.06
N LEU A 323 31.87 -14.97 5.31
CA LEU A 323 30.74 -14.10 5.66
C LEU A 323 31.04 -12.61 5.42
N ASP A 324 32.30 -12.20 5.46
CA ASP A 324 32.72 -10.80 5.30
C ASP A 324 32.27 -10.20 3.94
N TYR A 325 32.50 -10.92 2.84
CA TYR A 325 32.12 -10.46 1.49
C TYR A 325 30.60 -10.43 1.31
N LEU A 326 29.89 -11.40 1.92
CA LEU A 326 28.44 -11.47 1.86
C LEU A 326 27.79 -10.31 2.63
N LEU A 327 28.37 -9.88 3.76
CA LEU A 327 27.89 -8.71 4.49
C LEU A 327 28.08 -7.41 3.68
N GLN A 328 29.17 -7.29 2.94
CA GLN A 328 29.41 -6.12 2.07
C GLN A 328 28.40 -6.05 0.93
N ASP A 329 28.09 -7.19 0.30
CA ASP A 329 27.07 -7.29 -0.76
C ASP A 329 25.66 -6.96 -0.23
N ILE A 330 25.29 -7.53 0.93
CA ILE A 330 24.02 -7.22 1.60
C ILE A 330 23.90 -5.71 1.89
N GLU A 331 24.97 -5.05 2.32
CA GLU A 331 24.93 -3.61 2.59
C GLU A 331 24.81 -2.78 1.32
N ASP A 332 25.42 -3.19 0.20
CA ASP A 332 25.19 -2.57 -1.11
C ASP A 332 23.71 -2.69 -1.53
N VAL A 333 23.13 -3.89 -1.44
CA VAL A 333 21.71 -4.11 -1.78
C VAL A 333 20.80 -3.26 -0.89
N ARG A 334 21.06 -3.19 0.42
CA ARG A 334 20.31 -2.31 1.33
C ARG A 334 20.42 -0.83 0.95
N LYS A 335 21.59 -0.39 0.47
CA LYS A 335 21.80 0.98 0.00
C LYS A 335 20.99 1.27 -1.27
N ARG A 336 21.02 0.37 -2.27
CA ARG A 336 20.21 0.51 -3.50
C ARG A 336 18.72 0.63 -3.18
N ILE A 337 18.21 -0.23 -2.29
CA ILE A 337 16.81 -0.16 -1.83
C ILE A 337 16.51 1.21 -1.20
N LYS A 338 17.35 1.70 -0.28
CA LYS A 338 17.15 3.01 0.36
C LYS A 338 17.12 4.15 -0.66
N GLN A 339 17.96 4.07 -1.69
CA GLN A 339 18.03 5.05 -2.78
C GLN A 339 16.76 5.05 -3.63
N CYS A 340 16.21 3.88 -4.01
CA CYS A 340 14.94 3.80 -4.73
C CYS A 340 13.78 4.49 -3.98
N PHE A 341 13.73 4.36 -2.65
CA PHE A 341 12.72 5.03 -1.82
C PHE A 341 13.07 6.48 -1.44
N HIS A 342 14.15 7.05 -1.98
CA HIS A 342 14.66 8.38 -1.64
C HIS A 342 14.83 8.60 -0.13
N SER A 343 15.22 7.55 0.59
CA SER A 343 15.27 7.57 2.07
C SER A 343 16.23 8.63 2.58
N ASP A 344 17.39 8.77 1.93
CA ASP A 344 18.43 9.72 2.34
C ASP A 344 17.95 11.17 2.17
N LEU A 345 17.22 11.48 1.10
CA LEU A 345 16.61 12.80 0.87
C LEU A 345 15.61 13.14 1.97
N PHE A 346 14.69 12.24 2.29
CA PHE A 346 13.68 12.49 3.31
C PHE A 346 14.27 12.57 4.72
N LEU A 347 15.29 11.77 5.03
CA LEU A 347 16.01 11.88 6.31
C LEU A 347 16.81 13.19 6.40
N MET A 348 17.41 13.66 5.31
CA MET A 348 18.05 14.96 5.25
C MET A 348 17.04 16.08 5.54
N LEU A 349 15.89 16.06 4.85
CA LEU A 349 14.83 17.07 5.04
C LEU A 349 14.24 17.03 6.45
N ALA A 350 14.10 15.85 7.06
CA ALA A 350 13.58 15.70 8.41
C ALA A 350 14.52 16.25 9.48
N ASN A 351 15.83 16.16 9.26
CA ASN A 351 16.85 16.69 10.18
C ASN A 351 17.17 18.18 9.97
N ASP A 352 16.68 18.79 8.88
CA ASP A 352 16.89 20.21 8.62
C ASP A 352 15.85 21.06 9.37
N ASN A 353 16.25 21.58 10.52
CA ASN A 353 15.41 22.41 11.42
C ASN A 353 15.18 23.85 10.91
N ARG A 354 15.63 24.20 9.70
CA ARG A 354 15.47 25.57 9.16
C ARG A 354 14.08 25.77 8.57
N SER A 355 13.33 26.69 9.15
CA SER A 355 12.08 27.22 8.57
C SER A 355 12.43 28.13 7.40
N ASN A 356 12.06 27.75 6.16
CA ASN A 356 12.19 28.50 4.89
C ASN A 356 13.25 28.00 3.89
N ILE A 357 13.38 26.69 3.68
CA ILE A 357 14.15 26.18 2.53
C ILE A 357 13.28 26.32 1.29
N THR A 358 13.80 27.00 0.26
CA THR A 358 13.11 27.15 -1.02
C THR A 358 13.37 25.92 -1.91
N ALA A 359 12.44 25.57 -2.79
CA ALA A 359 12.57 24.42 -3.70
C ALA A 359 13.88 24.42 -4.53
N ARG A 360 14.50 25.60 -4.71
CA ARG A 360 15.77 25.79 -5.41
C ARG A 360 16.98 25.30 -4.61
N GLU A 361 17.03 25.53 -3.30
CA GLU A 361 18.12 25.03 -2.43
C GLU A 361 18.06 23.50 -2.27
N ILE A 362 16.87 22.90 -2.37
CA ILE A 362 16.71 21.44 -2.34
C ILE A 362 17.22 20.82 -3.66
N ALA A 363 17.00 21.49 -4.80
CA ALA A 363 17.50 21.06 -6.09
C ALA A 363 19.04 21.16 -6.20
N GLU A 364 19.64 22.24 -5.67
CA GLU A 364 21.10 22.40 -5.66
C GLU A 364 21.81 21.34 -4.81
N ARG A 365 21.18 20.84 -3.72
CA ARG A 365 21.70 19.70 -2.93
C ARG A 365 21.50 18.32 -3.58
N HIS A 366 20.71 18.22 -4.63
CA HIS A 366 20.54 16.97 -5.39
C HIS A 366 21.66 16.81 -6.44
N GLU A 367 22.33 17.89 -6.83
CA GLU A 367 23.44 17.89 -7.79
C GLU A 367 24.82 17.69 -7.13
N GLU A 368 24.92 17.82 -5.81
CA GLU A 368 26.08 17.40 -4.99
C GLU A 368 25.92 15.94 -4.51
#